data_AF-A0A1S8JBC8-F1
#
_entry.id   AF-A0A1S8JBC8-F1
#
_cell.length_a   1.000
_cell.length_b   1.000
_cell.length_c   1.000
_cell.angle_alpha   90.00
_cell.angle_beta   90.00
_cell.angle_gamma   90.00
#
_symmetry.space_group_name_H-M   'P 1'
#
loop_
_entity.id
_entity.type
_entity.pdbx_description
1 polymer ?
#
loop_
_entity_poly.entity_id
_entity_poly.type
_entity_poly.pdbx_seq_one_letter_code
_entity_poly.pdbx_strand_id
1 'polypeptide(L)' 'LLGFFVYNRKPAKIFMGDVGSLALGGLLAAISIMLNQEWTLLLIGLIYVMETASVMLQVTSFKLTGK' A
#
# COMPACT_ATOMS: atom_id res chain seq x y z
N LEU A 1 -14.21 2.93 -4.25
CA LEU A 1 -13.81 1.79 -3.39
C LEU A 1 -14.98 1.00 -2.82
N LEU A 2 -16.03 1.64 -2.29
CA LEU A 2 -17.20 0.92 -1.77
C LEU A 2 -17.84 -0.03 -2.80
N GLY A 3 -17.97 0.41 -4.06
CA GLY A 3 -18.45 -0.46 -5.14
C GLY A 3 -17.53 -1.65 -5.46
N PHE A 4 -16.21 -1.49 -5.33
CA PHE A 4 -15.23 -2.57 -5.53
C PHE A 4 -15.29 -3.59 -4.38
N PHE A 5 -15.43 -3.11 -3.14
CA PHE A 5 -15.42 -3.95 -1.94
C PHE A 5 -16.52 -5.03 -1.95
N VAL A 6 -17.70 -4.71 -2.50
CA VAL A 6 -18.82 -5.67 -2.64
C VAL A 6 -18.42 -6.90 -3.47
N TYR A 7 -17.55 -6.75 -4.46
CA TYR A 7 -17.09 -7.84 -5.33
C TYR A 7 -15.75 -8.46 -4.90
N ASN A 8 -15.01 -7.78 -4.00
CA ASN A 8 -13.73 -8.25 -3.50
C ASN A 8 -13.85 -9.02 -2.16
N ARG A 9 -14.98 -8.88 -1.44
CA ARG A 9 -15.23 -9.64 -0.21
C ARG A 9 -15.21 -11.15 -0.47
N LYS A 10 -14.59 -11.92 0.43
CA LYS A 10 -14.41 -13.37 0.28
C LYS A 10 -15.75 -14.08 0.01
N PRO A 11 -15.87 -14.94 -1.02
CA PRO A 11 -14.86 -15.26 -2.04
C PRO A 11 -14.72 -14.15 -3.09
N ALA A 12 -13.48 -13.68 -3.31
CA ALA A 12 -13.20 -12.56 -4.20
C ALA A 12 -13.52 -12.92 -5.66
N LYS A 13 -14.35 -12.10 -6.31
CA LYS A 13 -14.69 -12.24 -7.74
C LYS A 13 -13.85 -11.30 -8.61
N ILE A 14 -13.45 -10.17 -8.06
CA ILE A 14 -12.65 -9.15 -8.75
C ILE A 14 -11.46 -8.81 -7.85
N PHE A 15 -10.25 -8.94 -8.39
CA PHE A 15 -9.00 -8.55 -7.73
C PHE A 15 -8.62 -7.13 -8.09
N MET A 16 -7.99 -6.42 -7.16
CA MET A 16 -7.59 -5.02 -7.37
C MET A 16 -6.46 -4.91 -8.39
N GLY A 17 -5.49 -5.82 -8.31
CA GLY A 17 -4.26 -5.80 -9.10
C GLY A 17 -3.40 -4.56 -8.86
N ASP A 18 -2.31 -4.47 -9.62
CA ASP A 18 -1.33 -3.38 -9.51
C ASP A 18 -1.91 -2.05 -9.99
N VAL A 19 -2.75 -2.07 -11.02
CA VAL A 19 -3.38 -0.85 -11.57
C VAL A 19 -4.21 -0.14 -10.49
N GLY A 20 -5.01 -0.89 -9.73
CA GLY A 20 -5.83 -0.32 -8.67
C GLY A 20 -5.00 0.12 -7.46
N SER A 21 -4.05 -0.70 -7.02
CA SER A 21 -3.25 -0.41 -5.82
C SER A 21 -2.32 0.79 -6.02
N LEU A 22 -1.60 0.88 -7.14
CA LEU A 22 -0.73 2.01 -7.45
C LEU A 22 -1.55 3.30 -7.65
N ALA A 23 -2.71 3.23 -8.31
CA ALA A 23 -3.57 4.39 -8.50
C ALA A 23 -4.07 4.96 -7.16
N LEU A 24 -4.43 4.11 -6.20
CA LEU A 24 -4.83 4.56 -4.86
C LEU A 24 -3.66 5.19 -4.07
N GLY A 25 -2.50 4.54 -4.07
CA GLY A 25 -1.32 5.06 -3.40
C GLY A 25 -0.90 6.42 -3.96
N GLY A 26 -0.87 6.54 -5.30
CA GLY A 26 -0.56 7.78 -5.99
C GLY A 26 -1.57 8.90 -5.71
N LEU A 27 -2.87 8.58 -5.69
CA LEU A 27 -3.92 9.56 -5.35
C LEU A 27 -3.76 10.09 -3.92
N LEU A 28 -3.53 9.21 -2.94
CA LEU A 28 -3.33 9.61 -1.54
C LEU A 28 -2.09 10.47 -1.39
N ALA A 29 -0.98 10.11 -2.05
CA ALA A 29 0.25 10.90 -2.06
C ALA A 29 0.04 12.29 -2.65
N ALA A 30 -0.61 12.38 -3.83
CA ALA A 30 -0.90 13.64 -4.48
C ALA A 30 -1.76 14.56 -3.60
N ILE A 31 -2.84 14.03 -3.02
CA ILE A 31 -3.73 14.79 -2.12
C ILE A 31 -2.96 15.30 -0.90
N SER A 32 -2.15 14.45 -0.28
CA SER A 32 -1.36 14.80 0.91
C SER A 32 -0.37 15.93 0.64
N ILE A 33 0.30 15.92 -0.52
CA ILE A 33 1.25 16.94 -0.94
C ILE A 33 0.50 18.25 -1.25
N MET A 34 -0.60 18.17 -2.01
CA MET A 34 -1.41 19.34 -2.36
C MET A 34 -1.94 20.08 -1.12
N LEU A 35 -2.31 19.34 -0.07
CA LEU A 35 -2.78 19.90 1.20
C LEU A 35 -1.65 20.39 2.12
N ASN A 36 -0.37 20.17 1.77
CA ASN A 36 0.78 20.40 2.65
C ASN A 36 0.64 19.70 4.02
N GLN A 37 0.01 18.52 4.05
CA GLN A 37 -0.22 17.73 5.26
C GLN A 37 0.42 16.34 5.12
N GLU A 38 1.71 16.32 4.79
CA GLU A 38 2.49 15.11 4.49
C GLU A 38 2.50 14.10 5.65
N TRP A 39 2.54 14.61 6.88
CA TRP A 39 2.53 13.79 8.09
C TRP A 39 1.26 12.98 8.27
N THR A 40 0.12 13.47 7.76
CA THR A 40 -1.15 12.77 7.84
C THR A 40 -1.12 11.49 7.00
N LEU A 41 -0.43 11.50 5.86
CA LEU A 41 -0.26 10.30 5.04
C LEU A 41 0.60 9.24 5.73
N LEU A 42 1.60 9.63 6.51
CA LEU A 42 2.38 8.70 7.32
C LEU A 42 1.52 8.02 8.39
N LEU A 43 0.64 8.79 9.05
CA LEU A 43 -0.25 8.25 10.10
C LEU A 43 -1.28 7.27 9.54
N ILE A 44 -1.96 7.65 8.45
CA ILE A 44 -2.97 6.81 7.80
C ILE A 44 -2.31 5.62 7.09
N GLY A 45 -1.12 5.85 6.54
CA GLY A 45 -0.37 4.88 5.75
C GLY A 45 0.60 4.00 6.53
N LEU A 46 0.64 4.12 7.86
CA LEU A 46 1.66 3.47 8.69
C LEU A 46 1.76 1.96 8.44
N ILE A 47 0.62 1.29 8.29
CA ILE A 47 0.59 -0.15 8.01
C ILE A 47 1.27 -0.49 6.67
N TYR A 48 1.06 0.31 5.62
CA TYR A 48 1.71 0.12 4.32
C TYR A 48 3.22 0.36 4.40
N VAL A 49 3.65 1.33 5.22
CA VAL A 49 5.07 1.58 5.48
C VAL A 49 5.71 0.40 6.19
N MET A 50 5.06 -0.13 7.23
CA MET A 50 5.55 -1.30 7.97
C MET A 50 5.61 -2.55 7.09
N GLU A 51 4.64 -2.76 6.21
CA GLU A 51 4.63 -3.88 5.28
C GLU A 51 5.71 -3.76 4.21
N THR A 52 5.97 -2.55 3.71
CA THR A 52 7.11 -2.33 2.81
C THR A 52 8.44 -2.55 3.54
N ALA A 53 8.55 -2.06 4.77
CA ALA A 53 9.74 -2.24 5.60
C ALA A 53 10.01 -3.72 5.92
N SER A 54 8.97 -4.52 6.17
CA SER A 54 9.12 -5.96 6.41
C SER A 54 9.70 -6.68 5.20
N VAL A 55 9.25 -6.33 3.99
CA VAL A 55 9.80 -6.88 2.73
C VAL A 55 11.23 -6.40 2.51
N MET A 56 11.54 -5.13 2.77
CA MET A 56 12.92 -4.62 2.66
C MET A 56 13.85 -5.37 3.62
N LEU A 57 13.42 -5.59 4.87
CA LEU A 57 14.17 -6.37 5.85
C LEU A 57 14.33 -7.82 5.41
N GLN A 58 13.27 -8.45 4.89
CA GLN A 58 13.33 -9.82 4.38
C GLN A 58 14.32 -9.94 3.21
N VAL A 59 14.26 -9.03 2.23
CA VAL A 59 15.19 -9.02 1.09
C VAL A 59 16.62 -8.73 1.54
N THR A 60 16.81 -7.87 2.54
CA THR A 60 18.12 -7.56 3.10
C THR A 60 18.69 -8.78 3.83
N SER A 61 17.88 -9.47 4.64
CA SER A 61 18.25 -10.72 5.30
C SER A 61 18.63 -11.78 4.27
N PHE A 62 17.84 -11.95 3.20
CA PHE A 62 18.11 -12.90 2.13
C PHE A 62 19.47 -12.63 1.46
N LYS A 63 19.74 -11.37 1.15
CA LYS A 63 21.00 -10.93 0.53
C LYS A 63 22.22 -11.10 1.45
N LEU A 64 22.06 -10.94 2.76
CA LEU A 64 23.16 -11.03 3.73
C LEU A 64 23.43 -12.47 4.18
N THR A 65 22.39 -13.29 4.32
CA THR A 65 22.49 -14.66 4.85
C THR A 65 22.56 -15.72 3.75
N GLY A 66 22.41 -15.34 2.48
CA GLY A 66 22.53 -16.24 1.33
C GLY A 66 21.44 -17.31 1.24
N LYS A 67 20.31 -17.11 1.93
CA LYS A 67 19.15 -17.99 2.00
C LYS A 67 17.87 -17.20 1.98
#